data_AF-A0A7W4V991-F1
#
_entry.id   AF-A0A7W4V991-F1
#
_cell.length_a   1.000
_cell.length_b   1.000
_cell.length_c   1.000
_cell.angle_alpha   90.00
_cell.angle_beta   90.00
_cell.angle_gamma   90.00
#
_symmetry.space_group_name_H-M   'P 1'
#
loop_
_entity.id
_entity.type
_entity.pdbx_description
1 polymer ?
#
loop_
_entity_poly.entity_id
_entity_poly.type
_entity_poly.pdbx_seq_one_letter_code
_entity_poly.pdbx_strand_id
1 'polypeptide(L)'
;MNRTTRECVMALISSLRANGPMPRHRLATASRLSAAELTRALKSARQMGVVAYEGEPELPPEAETPLVLTGRPLPPPRRVTPAPRDNTPHFEPLLDVWGIARPATMRRGHAS
;
A
#
# COMPACT_ATOMS: atom_id res chain seq x y z
N MET A 1 1.89 -9.64 -16.35
CA MET A 1 1.16 -9.82 -15.06
C MET A 1 1.81 -8.93 -14.02
N ASN A 2 1.04 -8.04 -13.38
CA ASN A 2 1.56 -7.15 -12.35
C ASN A 2 1.58 -7.90 -11.01
N ARG A 3 2.72 -7.95 -10.32
CA ARG A 3 2.82 -8.59 -9.00
C ARG A 3 2.01 -7.82 -7.97
N THR A 4 1.41 -8.55 -7.03
CA THR A 4 0.73 -7.96 -5.88
C THR A 4 1.74 -7.28 -4.95
N THR A 5 1.30 -6.30 -4.16
CA THR A 5 2.17 -5.62 -3.19
C THR A 5 2.82 -6.60 -2.22
N ARG A 6 2.10 -7.64 -1.80
CA ARG A 6 2.63 -8.66 -0.88
C ARG A 6 3.74 -9.47 -1.53
N GLU A 7 3.59 -9.88 -2.78
CA GLU A 7 4.64 -10.59 -3.52
C GLU A 7 5.89 -9.72 -3.69
N CYS A 8 5.73 -8.43 -4.00
CA CYS A 8 6.87 -7.51 -4.10
C CYS A 8 7.58 -7.34 -2.75
N VAL A 9 6.84 -7.23 -1.64
CA VAL A 9 7.43 -7.17 -0.29
C VAL A 9 8.17 -8.47 0.07
N MET A 10 7.61 -9.63 -0.25
CA MET A 10 8.26 -10.91 0.01
C MET A 10 9.54 -11.08 -0.81
N ALA A 11 9.53 -10.70 -2.09
CA ALA A 11 10.74 -10.70 -2.93
C ALA A 11 11.83 -9.79 -2.36
N LEU A 12 11.44 -8.59 -1.91
CA LEU A 12 12.34 -7.63 -1.28
C LEU A 12 12.97 -8.19 0.01
N ILE A 13 12.16 -8.79 0.90
CA ILE A 13 12.65 -9.39 2.14
C ILE A 13 13.61 -10.56 1.85
N SER A 14 13.27 -11.43 0.88
CA SER A 14 14.14 -12.53 0.49
C SER A 14 15.48 -12.04 -0.03
N SER A 15 15.51 -10.98 -0.85
CA SER A 15 16.76 -10.39 -1.33
C SER A 15 17.61 -9.80 -0.21
N LEU A 16 17.01 -9.11 0.76
CA LEU A 16 17.71 -8.57 1.93
C LEU A 16 18.23 -9.69 2.85
N ARG A 17 17.50 -10.79 3.03
CA ARG A 17 17.98 -11.95 3.81
C ARG A 17 19.16 -12.64 3.14
N ALA A 18 19.13 -12.78 1.81
CA ALA A 18 20.14 -13.52 1.07
C ALA A 18 21.46 -12.75 0.90
N ASN A 19 21.39 -11.42 0.75
CA ASN A 19 22.54 -10.60 0.38
C ASN A 19 22.94 -9.59 1.48
N GLY A 20 22.14 -9.45 2.54
CA GLY A 20 22.37 -8.49 3.62
C GLY A 20 21.87 -7.07 3.30
N PRO A 21 22.24 -6.11 4.16
CA PRO A 21 21.91 -4.69 4.01
C PRO A 21 22.43 -4.14 2.67
N MET A 22 21.59 -3.44 1.93
CA MET A 22 22.02 -2.89 0.64
C MET A 22 21.24 -1.63 0.24
N PRO A 23 21.83 -0.75 -0.58
CA PRO A 23 21.17 0.44 -1.08
C PRO A 23 20.04 0.10 -2.07
N ARG A 24 19.12 1.05 -2.23
CA ARG A 24 17.90 0.90 -3.03
C ARG A 24 18.15 0.44 -4.48
N HIS A 25 19.19 0.97 -5.12
CA HIS A 25 19.50 0.63 -6.52
C HIS A 25 19.94 -0.83 -6.67
N ARG A 26 20.78 -1.35 -5.76
CA ARG A 26 21.16 -2.76 -5.73
C ARG A 26 19.98 -3.67 -5.39
N LEU A 27 19.12 -3.20 -4.49
CA LEU A 27 17.92 -3.94 -4.09
C LEU A 27 16.94 -4.14 -5.24
N ALA A 28 16.77 -3.14 -6.12
CA ALA A 28 15.95 -3.25 -7.32
C ALA A 28 16.40 -4.42 -8.20
N THR A 29 17.71 -4.50 -8.46
CA THR A 29 18.34 -5.55 -9.28
C THR A 29 18.25 -6.91 -8.60
N ALA A 30 18.56 -7.00 -7.30
CA ALA A 30 18.54 -8.24 -6.54
C ALA A 30 17.13 -8.85 -6.38
N SER A 31 16.10 -7.99 -6.29
CA SER A 31 14.70 -8.41 -6.15
C SER A 31 13.96 -8.57 -7.48
N ARG A 32 14.59 -8.17 -8.61
CA ARG A 32 13.98 -8.15 -9.95
C ARG A 32 12.63 -7.44 -9.93
N LEU A 33 12.58 -6.28 -9.28
CA LEU A 33 11.40 -5.42 -9.18
C LEU A 33 11.59 -4.18 -10.06
N SER A 34 10.52 -3.77 -10.75
CA SER A 34 10.50 -2.47 -11.41
C SER A 34 10.54 -1.33 -10.40
N ALA A 35 10.86 -0.11 -10.85
CA ALA A 35 10.92 1.08 -9.97
C ALA A 35 9.60 1.36 -9.25
N ALA A 36 8.46 1.13 -9.93
CA ALA A 36 7.13 1.32 -9.36
C ALA A 36 6.80 0.26 -8.30
N GLU A 37 7.12 -1.01 -8.56
CA GLU A 37 6.92 -2.12 -7.62
C GLU A 37 7.81 -1.96 -6.39
N LEU A 38 9.07 -1.57 -6.58
CA LEU A 38 10.02 -1.34 -5.49
C LEU A 38 9.55 -0.22 -4.57
N THR A 39 9.12 0.91 -5.11
CA THR A 39 8.59 2.03 -4.31
C THR A 39 7.39 1.59 -3.48
N ARG A 40 6.46 0.85 -4.11
CA ARG A 40 5.27 0.34 -3.43
C ARG A 40 5.63 -0.65 -2.33
N ALA A 41 6.52 -1.60 -2.62
CA ALA A 41 6.99 -2.59 -1.67
C ALA A 41 7.68 -1.93 -0.48
N LEU A 42 8.59 -0.98 -0.71
CA LEU A 42 9.28 -0.23 0.34
C LEU A 42 8.31 0.56 1.20
N LYS A 43 7.36 1.28 0.58
CA LYS A 43 6.34 2.03 1.31
C LYS A 43 5.56 1.11 2.25
N SER A 44 5.06 -0.02 1.74
CA SER A 44 4.32 -0.97 2.55
C SER A 44 5.19 -1.65 3.61
N ALA A 45 6.41 -2.07 3.27
CA ALA A 45 7.33 -2.71 4.21
C ALA A 45 7.71 -1.79 5.37
N ARG A 46 7.93 -0.49 5.09
CA ARG A 46 8.16 0.53 6.12
C ARG A 46 6.92 0.79 6.98
N GLN A 47 5.74 0.90 6.37
CA GLN A 47 4.47 1.03 7.11
C GLN A 47 4.23 -0.16 8.06
N MET A 48 4.66 -1.37 7.67
CA MET A 48 4.59 -2.57 8.51
C MET A 48 5.77 -2.69 9.49
N GLY A 49 6.76 -1.79 9.43
CA GLY A 49 7.95 -1.81 10.27
C GLY A 49 8.89 -2.99 10.03
N VAL A 50 8.83 -3.62 8.84
CA VAL A 50 9.66 -4.80 8.49
C VAL A 50 11.03 -4.40 7.92
N VAL A 51 11.12 -3.22 7.31
CA VAL A 51 12.34 -2.68 6.70
C VAL A 51 12.54 -1.25 7.18
N ALA A 52 13.79 -0.90 7.46
CA ALA A 52 14.24 0.44 7.80
C ALA A 52 15.50 0.80 7.01
N TYR A 53 15.83 2.09 6.97
CA TYR A 53 17.17 2.53 6.56
C TYR A 53 18.13 2.33 7.73
N GLU A 54 19.39 2.02 7.42
CA GLU A 54 20.45 1.96 8.41
C GLU A 54 20.88 3.40 8.78
N GLY A 55 20.69 3.79 10.04
CA GLY A 55 20.92 5.15 10.54
C GLY A 55 19.64 5.97 10.70
N GLU A 56 19.63 6.91 11.66
CA GLU A 56 18.52 7.83 11.92
C GLU A 56 18.22 8.71 10.69
N PRO A 57 16.95 9.11 10.47
CA PRO A 57 16.52 9.78 9.26
C PRO A 57 16.80 11.29 9.31
N GLU A 58 18.06 11.69 9.36
CA GLU A 58 18.47 13.04 8.93
C GLU A 58 18.93 12.96 7.47
N LEU A 59 18.10 13.49 6.57
CA LEU A 59 18.30 13.59 5.11
C LEU A 59 19.68 14.15 4.67
N PRO A 60 20.11 14.02 3.38
CA PRO A 60 20.00 12.92 2.40
C PRO A 60 21.42 12.43 1.98
N PRO A 61 21.60 11.18 1.47
CA PRO A 61 20.98 10.67 0.25
C PRO A 61 20.34 9.28 0.40
N GLU A 62 19.00 9.23 0.31
CA GLU A 62 18.19 8.00 0.37
C GLU A 62 18.55 6.93 -0.69
N ALA A 63 19.34 7.31 -1.71
CA ALA A 63 19.77 6.42 -2.79
C ALA A 63 20.90 5.46 -2.36
N GLU A 64 21.74 5.88 -1.42
CA GLU A 64 22.93 5.13 -0.99
C GLU A 64 22.80 4.56 0.41
N THR A 65 21.88 5.07 1.23
CA THR A 65 21.64 4.51 2.56
C THR A 65 21.18 3.05 2.46
N PRO A 66 21.90 2.11 3.09
CA PRO A 66 21.53 0.72 3.07
C PRO A 66 20.19 0.48 3.77
N LEU A 67 19.38 -0.40 3.17
CA LEU A 67 18.11 -0.86 3.73
C LEU A 67 18.36 -2.15 4.50
N VAL A 68 17.84 -2.21 5.74
CA VAL A 68 18.00 -3.31 6.68
C VAL A 68 16.64 -3.92 7.04
N LEU A 69 16.65 -5.21 7.35
CA LEU A 69 15.51 -5.88 7.98
C LEU A 69 15.51 -5.55 9.47
N THR A 70 14.36 -5.14 9.99
CA THR A 70 14.21 -4.77 11.41
C THR A 70 14.06 -5.99 12.33
N GLY A 71 14.00 -7.20 11.77
CA GLY A 71 13.67 -8.43 12.49
C GLY A 71 12.18 -8.61 12.79
N ARG A 72 11.31 -7.63 12.47
CA ARG A 72 9.86 -7.77 12.68
C ARG A 72 9.24 -8.72 11.64
N PRO A 73 8.37 -9.64 12.06
CA PRO A 73 7.67 -10.52 11.13
C PRO A 73 6.64 -9.72 10.30
N LEU A 74 6.44 -10.14 9.04
CA LEU A 74 5.40 -9.57 8.18
C LEU A 74 4.02 -9.86 8.79
N PRO A 75 3.13 -8.87 8.96
CA PRO A 75 1.81 -9.11 9.49
C PRO A 75 1.01 -10.08 8.60
N PRO A 76 0.14 -10.90 9.22
CA PRO A 76 -0.69 -11.85 8.48
C PRO A 76 -1.60 -11.09 7.48
N PRO A 77 -1.96 -11.72 6.35
CA PRO A 77 -2.92 -11.14 5.42
C PRO A 77 -4.23 -10.84 6.16
N ARG A 78 -4.60 -9.57 6.27
CA ARG A 78 -5.92 -9.20 6.79
C ARG A 78 -6.95 -9.61 5.74
N ARG A 79 -7.80 -10.58 6.07
CA ARG A 79 -9.07 -10.80 5.37
C ARG A 79 -9.99 -9.65 5.75
N VAL A 80 -9.82 -8.51 5.08
CA VAL A 80 -10.78 -7.42 5.22
C VAL A 80 -11.99 -7.83 4.39
N THR A 81 -12.98 -8.42 5.02
CA THR A 81 -14.33 -8.44 4.45
C THR A 81 -14.70 -6.98 4.28
N PRO A 82 -14.90 -6.47 3.05
CA PRO A 82 -15.34 -5.10 2.88
C PRO A 82 -16.62 -4.95 3.68
N ALA A 83 -16.66 -3.96 4.58
CA ALA A 83 -17.88 -3.62 5.28
C ALA A 83 -18.98 -3.43 4.23
N PRO A 84 -20.21 -3.93 4.45
CA PRO A 84 -21.32 -3.66 3.57
C PRO A 84 -21.36 -2.15 3.34
N ARG A 85 -21.24 -1.72 2.09
CA ARG A 85 -21.48 -0.32 1.75
C ARG A 85 -22.95 -0.09 1.98
N ASP A 86 -23.30 0.46 3.14
CA ASP A 86 -24.59 1.09 3.33
C ASP A 86 -24.69 2.18 2.27
N ASN A 87 -25.44 1.90 1.20
CA ASN A 87 -25.75 2.83 0.12
C ASN A 87 -26.82 3.82 0.56
N THR A 88 -26.76 4.25 1.82
CA THR A 88 -27.68 5.23 2.38
C THR A 88 -27.02 6.60 2.21
N PRO A 89 -27.58 7.51 1.39
CA PRO A 89 -27.02 8.85 1.23
C PRO A 89 -27.18 9.63 2.54
N HIS A 90 -26.18 9.56 3.43
CA HIS A 90 -26.18 10.29 4.71
C HIS A 90 -26.14 11.83 4.55
N PHE A 91 -26.05 12.33 3.31
CA PHE A 91 -26.01 13.76 2.97
C PHE A 91 -27.39 14.37 2.70
N GLU A 92 -28.46 13.58 2.70
CA GLU A 92 -29.82 14.10 2.46
C GLU A 92 -30.20 15.31 3.35
N PRO A 93 -29.90 15.32 4.67
CA PRO A 93 -30.25 16.46 5.52
C PRO A 93 -29.50 17.75 5.15
N LEU A 94 -28.29 17.65 4.58
CA LEU A 94 -27.47 18.80 4.19
C LEU A 94 -27.90 19.37 2.84
N LEU A 95 -28.42 18.55 1.94
CA LEU A 95 -28.98 19.00 0.67
C LEU A 95 -30.26 19.82 0.88
N ASP A 96 -31.06 19.44 1.87
CA ASP A 96 -32.29 20.15 2.23
C ASP A 96 -31.99 21.55 2.83
N VAL A 97 -30.91 21.70 3.59
CA VAL A 97 -30.46 23.00 4.15
C VAL A 97 -29.95 23.96 3.06
N TRP A 98 -29.35 23.43 1.99
CA TRP A 98 -28.82 24.23 0.88
C TRP A 98 -29.79 24.40 -0.30
N GLY A 99 -31.03 23.91 -0.19
CA GLY A 99 -32.06 24.07 -1.22
C GLY A 99 -31.73 23.35 -2.53
N ILE A 100 -30.85 22.36 -2.51
CA ILE A 100 -30.46 21.59 -3.70
C ILE A 100 -31.51 20.51 -3.92
N ALA A 101 -32.32 20.65 -4.97
CA ALA A 101 -33.34 19.67 -5.33
C ALA A 101 -32.69 18.29 -5.59
N ARG A 102 -33.22 17.26 -4.92
CA ARG A 102 -32.72 15.88 -5.09
C ARG A 102 -32.93 15.45 -6.55
N PRO A 103 -31.92 14.87 -7.21
CA PRO A 103 -32.13 14.27 -8.53
C PRO A 103 -33.11 13.10 -8.36
N ALA A 104 -34.25 13.17 -9.05
CA ALA A 104 -35.24 12.10 -9.08
C ALA A 104 -34.54 10.83 -9.57
N THR A 105 -34.35 9.88 -8.66
CA THR A 105 -33.81 8.56 -8.99
C THR A 105 -34.76 7.93 -9.99
N MET A 106 -34.31 7.79 -11.23
CA MET A 106 -34.99 7.05 -12.27
C MET A 106 -35.03 5.59 -11.81
N ARG A 107 -36.10 5.21 -11.08
CA ARG A 107 -36.44 3.81 -10.77
C ARG A 107 -36.79 3.13 -12.09
N ARG A 108 -35.78 2.71 -12.85
CA ARG A 108 -35.98 1.70 -13.89
C ARG A 108 -36.10 0.36 -13.17
N GLY A 109 -37.32 0.05 -12.74
CA GLY A 109 -37.67 -1.27 -12.26
C GLY A 109 -37.42 -2.28 -13.37
N HIS A 110 -36.49 -3.20 -13.14
CA HIS A 110 -36.40 -4.42 -13.92
C HIS A 110 -37.53 -5.32 -13.42
N ALA A 111 -38.61 -5.39 -14.18
CA ALA A 111 -39.59 -6.46 -14.01
C ALA A 111 -38.95 -7.79 -14.42
N SER A 112 -39.35 -8.84 -13.72
CA SER A 112 -38.94 -10.23 -13.89
C SER A 112 -39.17 -10.78 -15.28
#